data_AF-A0A4Z0GMT0-F1
#
_entry.id   AF-A0A4Z0GMT0-F1
#
_cell.length_a   1.000
_cell.length_b   1.000
_cell.length_c   1.000
_cell.angle_alpha   90.00
_cell.angle_beta   90.00
_cell.angle_gamma   90.00
#
_symmetry.space_group_name_H-M   'P 1'
#
loop_
_entity.id
_entity.type
_entity.pdbx_description
1 polymer ?
#
loop_
_entity_poly.entity_id
_entity_poly.type
_entity_poly.pdbx_seq_one_letter_code
_entity_poly.pdbx_strand_id
1 'polypeptide(L)'
;MSSSSLIQKPLKYLPYPINIENYSQLLGFNSSQSIWPQFESAMLNSIISATGTTLIVIVIAILAGYAFGRLEFVGKNIIFVSVLVTMALPAYAVMIPLYKIIISLHLIDTQTGIILIYTSAFAPLAVWLMRSFFMTIPKDLEESAMVDGASRFRALCTILPMAAPGLIAVALLTFLNSWSQFAIPLVFAPTNAKPLTILITEFQGKSFINYGLMTAAGIVTIIPPILIVLFLNRYLISGLTAGSVKG
;
A
#
# COMPACT_ATOMS: atom_id res chain seq x y z
N MET A 1 18.63 -17.50 18.65
CA MET A 1 18.95 -16.90 19.96
C MET A 1 18.09 -17.59 21.00
N SER A 2 18.67 -18.24 22.01
CA SER A 2 17.90 -18.80 23.13
C SER A 2 17.36 -17.65 23.99
N SER A 3 16.18 -17.82 24.59
CA SER A 3 15.55 -16.83 25.49
C SER A 3 16.48 -16.39 26.64
N SER A 4 17.42 -17.25 27.05
CA SER A 4 18.46 -16.94 28.05
C SER A 4 19.49 -15.89 27.62
N SER A 5 19.72 -15.71 26.31
CA SER A 5 20.70 -14.74 25.78
C SER A 5 20.20 -13.30 25.76
N LEU A 6 18.88 -13.07 25.87
CA LEU A 6 18.27 -11.73 25.91
C LEU A 6 18.38 -11.05 27.28
N ILE A 7 18.78 -11.79 28.32
CA ILE A 7 18.83 -11.33 29.71
C ILE A 7 20.29 -11.16 30.20
N GLN A 8 21.29 -11.58 29.40
CA GLN A 8 22.70 -11.45 29.78
C GLN A 8 23.19 -9.98 29.66
N LYS A 9 23.86 -9.51 30.72
CA LYS A 9 24.68 -8.29 30.71
C LYS A 9 26.16 -8.70 30.64
N PRO A 10 26.99 -8.10 29.75
CA PRO A 10 26.64 -7.04 28.81
C PRO A 10 25.78 -7.55 27.64
N LEU A 11 24.88 -6.68 27.15
CA LEU A 11 24.06 -6.94 25.98
C LEU A 11 24.97 -7.25 24.79
N LYS A 12 24.93 -8.50 24.31
CA LYS A 12 25.61 -8.88 23.06
C LYS A 12 24.76 -8.37 21.89
N TYR A 13 25.21 -7.29 21.25
CA TYR A 13 24.54 -6.70 20.08
C TYR A 13 24.53 -7.62 18.86
N LEU A 14 25.56 -8.46 18.72
CA LEU A 14 25.66 -9.45 17.64
C LEU A 14 25.45 -10.86 18.20
N PRO A 15 24.53 -11.65 17.62
CA PRO A 15 24.36 -13.04 18.02
C PRO A 15 25.63 -13.82 17.68
N TYR A 16 26.20 -14.48 18.69
CA TYR A 16 27.31 -15.41 18.52
C TYR A 16 26.88 -16.79 19.04
N PRO A 17 26.89 -17.84 18.20
CA PRO A 17 27.24 -17.85 16.78
C PRO A 17 26.19 -17.14 15.90
N ILE A 18 26.64 -16.61 14.76
CA ILE A 18 25.74 -16.14 13.69
C ILE A 18 24.97 -17.35 13.20
N ASN A 19 23.65 -17.37 13.41
CA ASN A 19 22.79 -18.48 13.01
C ASN A 19 22.01 -18.09 11.74
N ILE A 20 22.36 -18.71 10.61
CA ILE A 20 21.72 -18.55 9.29
C ILE A 20 20.59 -19.58 9.08
N GLU A 21 20.43 -20.55 9.98
CA GLU A 21 19.47 -21.66 9.85
C GLU A 21 18.03 -21.17 9.70
N ASN A 22 17.67 -20.07 10.37
CA ASN A 22 16.33 -19.48 10.26
C ASN A 22 16.05 -18.98 8.82
N TYR A 23 17.06 -18.43 8.14
CA TYR A 23 16.93 -18.00 6.75
C TYR A 23 16.91 -19.21 5.81
N SER A 24 17.71 -20.25 6.07
CA SER A 24 17.67 -21.47 5.25
C SER A 24 16.36 -22.25 5.41
N GLN A 25 15.77 -22.23 6.60
CA GLN A 25 14.45 -22.82 6.87
C GLN A 25 13.32 -22.04 6.19
N LEU A 26 13.41 -20.71 6.21
CA LEU A 26 12.44 -19.82 5.56
C LEU A 26 12.50 -19.93 4.04
N LEU A 27 13.71 -19.93 3.46
CA LEU A 27 13.94 -19.97 2.00
C LEU A 27 13.94 -21.40 1.42
N GLY A 28 13.75 -22.43 2.26
CA GLY A 28 13.58 -23.81 1.80
C GLY A 28 14.87 -24.52 1.39
N PHE A 29 16.05 -23.99 1.74
CA PHE A 29 17.33 -24.63 1.45
C PHE A 29 17.55 -25.95 2.24
N ASN A 30 16.83 -26.15 3.35
CA ASN A 30 16.84 -27.41 4.12
C ASN A 30 15.45 -28.09 4.04
N SER A 31 15.37 -29.24 3.39
CA SER A 31 14.12 -29.89 2.97
C SER A 31 13.26 -30.52 4.08
N SER A 32 13.76 -30.70 5.30
CA SER A 32 13.02 -31.46 6.34
C SER A 32 11.95 -30.64 7.10
N GLN A 33 12.00 -29.30 7.08
CA GLN A 33 11.06 -28.41 7.79
C GLN A 33 10.86 -27.06 7.05
N SER A 34 10.82 -27.06 5.72
CA SER A 34 10.74 -25.83 4.93
C SER A 34 9.36 -25.16 5.02
N ILE A 35 9.33 -23.87 5.35
CA ILE A 35 8.12 -23.04 5.39
C ILE A 35 8.01 -22.17 4.12
N TRP A 36 8.92 -22.42 3.16
CA TRP A 36 9.04 -21.66 1.92
C TRP A 36 7.74 -21.58 1.11
N PRO A 37 6.97 -22.67 0.87
CA PRO A 37 5.77 -22.56 0.04
C PRO A 37 4.72 -21.62 0.62
N GLN A 38 4.53 -21.62 1.95
CA GLN A 38 3.60 -20.69 2.60
C GLN A 38 4.14 -19.26 2.58
N PHE A 39 5.45 -19.10 2.81
CA PHE A 39 6.09 -17.79 2.79
C PHE A 39 6.08 -17.15 1.41
N GLU A 40 6.40 -17.92 0.36
CA GLU A 40 6.37 -17.49 -1.04
C GLU A 40 4.94 -17.06 -1.44
N SER A 41 3.94 -17.90 -1.16
CA SER A 41 2.54 -17.57 -1.44
C SER A 41 2.10 -16.29 -0.71
N ALA A 42 2.44 -16.15 0.56
CA ALA A 42 2.11 -14.95 1.34
C ALA A 42 2.84 -13.70 0.85
N MET A 43 4.10 -13.83 0.42
CA MET A 43 4.87 -12.75 -0.19
C MET A 43 4.21 -12.28 -1.49
N LEU A 44 3.87 -13.22 -2.38
CA LEU A 44 3.16 -12.91 -3.62
C LEU A 44 1.80 -12.26 -3.36
N ASN A 45 1.03 -12.79 -2.42
CA ASN A 45 -0.25 -12.20 -1.99
C ASN A 45 -0.06 -10.75 -1.49
N SER A 46 0.99 -10.47 -0.74
CA SER A 46 1.31 -9.12 -0.24
C SER A 46 1.69 -8.17 -1.37
N ILE A 47 2.51 -8.63 -2.32
CA ILE A 47 2.91 -7.85 -3.50
C ILE A 47 1.70 -7.57 -4.40
N ILE A 48 0.88 -8.58 -4.68
CA ILE A 48 -0.30 -8.48 -5.54
C ILE A 48 -1.33 -7.54 -4.93
N SER A 49 -1.67 -7.72 -3.65
CA SER A 49 -2.64 -6.85 -2.98
C SER A 49 -2.14 -5.41 -2.89
N ALA A 50 -0.90 -5.18 -2.46
CA ALA A 50 -0.36 -3.82 -2.35
C ALA A 50 -0.24 -3.11 -3.71
N THR A 51 0.28 -3.80 -4.73
CA THR A 51 0.44 -3.22 -6.07
C THR A 51 -0.90 -3.03 -6.76
N GLY A 52 -1.79 -4.03 -6.70
CA GLY A 52 -3.12 -3.98 -7.29
C GLY A 52 -3.97 -2.86 -6.72
N THR A 53 -4.01 -2.73 -5.39
CA THR A 53 -4.67 -1.59 -4.73
C THR A 53 -4.05 -0.27 -5.16
N THR A 54 -2.73 -0.16 -5.18
CA THR A 54 -2.04 1.08 -5.54
C THR A 54 -2.40 1.54 -6.95
N LEU A 55 -2.41 0.64 -7.93
CA LEU A 55 -2.77 0.95 -9.31
C LEU A 55 -4.22 1.44 -9.43
N ILE A 56 -5.17 0.74 -8.80
CA ILE A 56 -6.59 1.12 -8.86
C ILE A 56 -6.81 2.46 -8.16
N VAL A 57 -6.23 2.64 -6.97
CA VAL A 57 -6.33 3.90 -6.21
C VAL A 57 -5.72 5.06 -6.99
N ILE A 58 -4.58 4.87 -7.67
CA ILE A 58 -3.99 5.88 -8.55
C ILE A 58 -4.98 6.31 -9.64
N VAL A 59 -5.59 5.36 -10.35
CA VAL A 59 -6.54 5.67 -11.43
C VAL A 59 -7.73 6.46 -10.88
N ILE A 60 -8.31 6.01 -9.75
CA ILE A 60 -9.41 6.71 -9.08
C ILE A 60 -8.97 8.11 -8.63
N ALA A 61 -7.79 8.24 -8.03
CA ALA A 61 -7.28 9.50 -7.51
C ALA A 61 -6.98 10.52 -8.62
N ILE A 62 -6.44 10.08 -9.76
CA ILE A 62 -6.23 10.95 -10.92
C ILE A 62 -7.58 11.48 -11.41
N LEU A 63 -8.54 10.59 -11.69
CA LEU A 63 -9.82 10.96 -12.30
C LEU A 63 -10.68 11.80 -11.35
N ALA A 64 -10.91 11.31 -10.14
CA ALA A 64 -11.74 12.02 -9.16
C ALA A 64 -11.03 13.26 -8.60
N GLY A 65 -9.71 13.20 -8.38
CA GLY A 65 -8.92 14.36 -7.96
C GLY A 65 -8.97 15.48 -8.98
N TYR A 66 -8.85 15.16 -10.27
CA TYR A 66 -9.01 16.14 -11.35
C TYR A 66 -10.45 16.67 -11.42
N ALA A 67 -11.47 15.80 -11.34
CA ALA A 67 -12.87 16.24 -11.34
C ALA A 67 -13.18 17.21 -10.19
N PHE A 68 -12.84 16.87 -8.95
CA PHE A 68 -13.06 17.73 -7.79
C PHE A 68 -12.10 18.92 -7.72
N GLY A 69 -10.96 18.87 -8.41
CA GLY A 69 -9.97 19.95 -8.46
C GLY A 69 -10.30 21.02 -9.50
N ARG A 70 -10.71 20.58 -10.70
CA ARG A 70 -10.78 21.41 -11.91
C ARG A 70 -12.18 21.63 -12.44
N LEU A 71 -13.04 20.60 -12.42
CA LEU A 71 -14.37 20.71 -13.01
C LEU A 71 -15.33 21.45 -12.08
N GLU A 72 -16.26 22.18 -12.66
CA GLU A 72 -17.38 22.80 -11.96
C GLU A 72 -18.66 22.02 -12.30
N PHE A 73 -19.31 21.48 -11.27
CA PHE A 73 -20.55 20.72 -11.41
C PHE A 73 -21.41 20.86 -10.16
N VAL A 74 -22.70 20.67 -10.33
CA VAL A 74 -23.69 20.82 -9.25
C VAL A 74 -23.42 19.79 -8.15
N GLY A 75 -23.37 20.23 -6.89
CA GLY A 75 -23.15 19.35 -5.73
C GLY A 75 -21.69 18.96 -5.47
N LYS A 76 -20.72 19.48 -6.23
CA LYS A 76 -19.27 19.21 -6.10
C LYS A 76 -18.77 19.14 -4.65
N ASN A 77 -19.05 20.17 -3.85
CA ASN A 77 -18.58 20.23 -2.48
C ASN A 77 -19.26 19.21 -1.56
N ILE A 78 -20.56 18.97 -1.75
CA ILE A 78 -21.32 18.00 -0.95
C ILE A 78 -20.79 16.58 -1.21
N ILE A 79 -20.60 16.21 -2.48
CA ILE A 79 -20.06 14.90 -2.86
C ILE A 79 -18.61 14.76 -2.41
N PHE A 80 -17.79 15.81 -2.53
CA PHE A 80 -16.42 15.75 -2.06
C PHE A 80 -16.35 15.55 -0.53
N VAL A 81 -17.15 16.30 0.23
CA VAL A 81 -17.21 16.15 1.69
C VAL A 81 -17.74 14.78 2.08
N SER A 82 -18.74 14.22 1.40
CA SER A 82 -19.23 12.88 1.72
C SER A 82 -18.16 11.80 1.53
N VAL A 83 -17.31 11.92 0.50
CA VAL A 83 -16.12 11.06 0.34
C VAL A 83 -15.18 11.20 1.54
N LEU A 84 -14.89 12.42 2.00
CA LEU A 84 -14.01 12.62 3.16
C LEU A 84 -14.60 12.08 4.47
N VAL A 85 -15.92 12.18 4.66
CA VAL A 85 -16.60 11.68 5.87
C VAL A 85 -16.43 10.16 6.01
N THR A 86 -16.27 9.42 4.91
CA THR A 86 -15.98 7.98 4.98
C THR A 86 -14.70 7.66 5.76
N MET A 87 -13.73 8.58 5.78
CA MET A 87 -12.47 8.43 6.52
C MET A 87 -12.64 8.59 8.04
N ALA A 88 -13.72 9.25 8.48
CA ALA A 88 -14.02 9.44 9.90
C ALA A 88 -14.60 8.17 10.54
N LEU A 89 -15.06 7.20 9.72
CA LEU A 89 -15.57 5.94 10.21
C LEU A 89 -14.43 5.10 10.79
N PRO A 90 -14.56 4.59 12.03
CA PRO A 90 -13.57 3.67 12.58
C PRO A 90 -13.55 2.40 11.73
N ALA A 91 -12.37 1.97 11.28
CA ALA A 91 -12.22 0.80 10.41
C ALA A 91 -12.94 -0.46 10.98
N TYR A 92 -12.85 -0.67 12.29
CA TYR A 92 -13.50 -1.80 12.98
C TYR A 92 -15.03 -1.74 12.94
N ALA A 93 -15.64 -0.55 12.97
CA ALA A 93 -17.09 -0.40 12.93
C ALA A 93 -17.69 -0.85 11.59
N VAL A 94 -16.91 -0.69 10.51
CA VAL A 94 -17.33 -1.04 9.13
C VAL A 94 -17.01 -2.50 8.78
N MET A 95 -16.21 -3.21 9.59
CA MET A 95 -15.81 -4.59 9.27
C MET A 95 -16.98 -5.56 9.15
N ILE A 96 -17.93 -5.54 10.09
CA ILE A 96 -19.09 -6.46 10.07
C ILE A 96 -19.94 -6.27 8.80
N PRO A 97 -20.42 -5.06 8.44
CA PRO A 97 -21.19 -4.90 7.22
C PRO A 97 -20.36 -5.20 5.97
N LEU A 98 -19.08 -4.85 5.95
CA LEU A 98 -18.19 -5.16 4.83
C LEU A 98 -17.99 -6.68 4.64
N TYR A 99 -17.88 -7.43 5.73
CA TYR A 99 -17.82 -8.89 5.72
C TYR A 99 -19.04 -9.52 5.06
N LYS A 100 -20.24 -9.02 5.39
CA LYS A 100 -21.49 -9.47 4.75
C LYS A 100 -21.48 -9.22 3.23
N ILE A 101 -21.03 -8.04 2.80
CA ILE A 101 -20.94 -7.69 1.38
C ILE A 101 -19.97 -8.62 0.65
N ILE A 102 -18.77 -8.80 1.19
CA ILE A 102 -17.71 -9.60 0.54
C ILE A 102 -18.09 -11.07 0.44
N ILE A 103 -18.77 -11.62 1.45
CA ILE A 103 -19.34 -12.97 1.37
C ILE A 103 -20.43 -13.04 0.30
N SER A 104 -21.37 -12.09 0.25
CA SER A 104 -22.44 -12.12 -0.76
C SER A 104 -21.90 -12.06 -2.19
N LEU A 105 -20.76 -11.37 -2.38
CA LEU A 105 -20.06 -11.28 -3.65
C LEU A 105 -19.15 -12.49 -3.93
N HIS A 106 -19.05 -13.45 -3.00
CA HIS A 106 -18.16 -14.61 -3.10
C HIS A 106 -16.67 -14.21 -3.27
N LEU A 107 -16.27 -13.08 -2.68
CA LEU A 107 -14.92 -12.54 -2.77
C LEU A 107 -14.11 -12.74 -1.47
N ILE A 108 -14.64 -13.49 -0.51
CA ILE A 108 -13.94 -13.82 0.73
C ILE A 108 -12.71 -14.69 0.43
N ASP A 109 -11.60 -14.41 1.10
CA ASP A 109 -10.33 -15.11 0.90
C ASP A 109 -9.79 -15.05 -0.55
N THR A 110 -10.11 -13.98 -1.27
CA THR A 110 -9.60 -13.72 -2.64
C THR A 110 -8.77 -12.46 -2.71
N GLN A 111 -7.79 -12.42 -3.62
CA GLN A 111 -6.99 -11.22 -3.89
C GLN A 111 -7.87 -10.05 -4.35
N THR A 112 -8.86 -10.31 -5.21
CA THR A 112 -9.79 -9.29 -5.69
C THR A 112 -10.59 -8.67 -4.54
N GLY A 113 -11.08 -9.48 -3.61
CA GLY A 113 -11.79 -9.00 -2.42
C GLY A 113 -10.92 -8.07 -1.57
N ILE A 114 -9.68 -8.48 -1.27
CA ILE A 114 -8.73 -7.67 -0.50
C ILE A 114 -8.41 -6.36 -1.22
N ILE A 115 -8.14 -6.41 -2.53
CA ILE A 115 -7.82 -5.22 -3.32
C ILE A 115 -8.97 -4.22 -3.31
N LEU A 116 -10.22 -4.68 -3.45
CA LEU A 116 -11.41 -3.81 -3.41
C LEU A 116 -11.60 -3.16 -2.04
N ILE A 117 -11.43 -3.92 -0.96
CA ILE A 117 -11.54 -3.40 0.41
C ILE A 117 -10.46 -2.35 0.67
N TYR A 118 -9.21 -2.62 0.30
CA TYR A 118 -8.14 -1.65 0.47
C TYR A 118 -8.35 -0.41 -0.39
N THR A 119 -8.86 -0.59 -1.62
CA THR A 119 -9.17 0.52 -2.52
C THR A 119 -10.22 1.44 -1.89
N SER A 120 -11.30 0.89 -1.33
CA SER A 120 -12.33 1.72 -0.68
C SER A 120 -11.80 2.43 0.55
N ALA A 121 -10.88 1.81 1.31
CA ALA A 121 -10.26 2.41 2.48
C ALA A 121 -9.28 3.55 2.14
N PHE A 122 -8.49 3.40 1.07
CA PHE A 122 -7.40 4.34 0.75
C PHE A 122 -7.73 5.35 -0.34
N ALA A 123 -8.74 5.12 -1.17
CA ALA A 123 -9.14 6.05 -2.23
C ALA A 123 -9.55 7.45 -1.72
N PRO A 124 -10.32 7.63 -0.63
CA PRO A 124 -10.73 8.96 -0.19
C PRO A 124 -9.55 9.91 0.09
N LEU A 125 -8.52 9.42 0.79
CA LEU A 125 -7.32 10.19 1.07
C LEU A 125 -6.52 10.47 -0.21
N ALA A 126 -6.41 9.49 -1.10
CA ALA A 126 -5.72 9.66 -2.38
C ALA A 126 -6.39 10.69 -3.29
N VAL A 127 -7.73 10.68 -3.36
CA VAL A 127 -8.54 11.66 -4.09
C VAL A 127 -8.37 13.05 -3.50
N TRP A 128 -8.41 13.18 -2.17
CA TRP A 128 -8.16 14.45 -1.49
C TRP A 128 -6.77 15.01 -1.81
N LEU A 129 -5.75 14.16 -1.75
CA LEU A 129 -4.36 14.54 -2.03
C LEU A 129 -4.19 14.97 -3.50
N MET A 130 -4.64 14.16 -4.46
CA MET A 130 -4.56 14.53 -5.89
C MET A 130 -5.35 15.78 -6.21
N ARG A 131 -6.53 15.97 -5.61
CA ARG A 131 -7.29 17.22 -5.76
C ARG A 131 -6.46 18.43 -5.29
N SER A 132 -5.82 18.33 -4.14
CA SER A 132 -4.97 19.41 -3.61
C SER A 132 -3.83 19.72 -4.58
N PHE A 133 -3.14 18.70 -5.10
CA PHE A 133 -2.08 18.88 -6.10
C PHE A 133 -2.59 19.52 -7.39
N PHE A 134 -3.68 19.03 -7.98
CA PHE A 134 -4.24 19.62 -9.18
C PHE A 134 -4.62 21.09 -8.97
N MET A 135 -5.12 21.47 -7.79
CA MET A 135 -5.44 22.88 -7.49
C MET A 135 -4.21 23.81 -7.45
N THR A 136 -3.00 23.28 -7.22
CA THR A 136 -1.77 24.11 -7.23
C THR A 136 -1.28 24.45 -8.63
N ILE A 137 -1.67 23.69 -9.65
CA ILE A 137 -1.24 23.92 -11.03
C ILE A 137 -2.07 25.07 -11.61
N PRO A 138 -1.48 26.07 -12.29
CA PRO A 138 -2.24 27.15 -12.93
C PRO A 138 -3.31 26.63 -13.90
N LYS A 139 -4.51 27.22 -13.88
CA LYS A 139 -5.62 26.79 -14.77
C LYS A 139 -5.32 27.13 -16.24
N ASP A 140 -4.62 28.22 -16.49
CA ASP A 140 -4.29 28.75 -17.81
C ASP A 140 -3.58 27.72 -18.70
N LEU A 141 -2.78 26.81 -18.11
CA LEU A 141 -2.09 25.73 -18.83
C LEU A 141 -3.04 24.70 -19.44
N GLU A 142 -4.16 24.46 -18.76
CA GLU A 142 -5.22 23.57 -19.25
C GLU A 142 -6.06 24.30 -20.30
N GLU A 143 -6.37 25.58 -20.05
CA GLU A 143 -7.16 26.43 -20.94
C GLU A 143 -6.47 26.67 -22.27
N SER A 144 -5.15 26.91 -22.29
CA SER A 144 -4.38 27.05 -23.52
C SER A 144 -4.44 25.78 -24.38
N ALA A 145 -4.30 24.60 -23.76
CA ALA A 145 -4.40 23.33 -24.47
C ALA A 145 -5.80 23.11 -25.07
N MET A 146 -6.85 23.54 -24.37
CA MET A 146 -8.22 23.43 -24.88
C MET A 146 -8.52 24.42 -26.01
N VAL A 147 -7.94 25.63 -25.97
CA VAL A 147 -8.00 26.60 -27.07
C VAL A 147 -7.34 26.02 -28.33
N ASP A 148 -6.26 25.24 -28.17
CA ASP A 148 -5.63 24.46 -29.24
C ASP A 148 -6.45 23.23 -29.71
N GLY A 149 -7.69 23.08 -29.22
CA GLY A 149 -8.60 22.00 -29.60
C GLY A 149 -8.40 20.69 -28.84
N ALA A 150 -7.61 20.67 -27.76
CA ALA A 150 -7.48 19.47 -26.93
C ALA A 150 -8.80 19.17 -26.18
N SER A 151 -9.21 17.90 -26.17
CA SER A 151 -10.29 17.45 -25.29
C SER A 151 -9.87 17.53 -23.81
N ARG A 152 -10.83 17.57 -22.88
CA ARG A 152 -10.56 17.59 -21.43
C ARG A 152 -9.65 16.46 -20.96
N PHE A 153 -9.85 15.25 -21.49
CA PHE A 153 -8.99 14.11 -21.17
C PHE A 153 -7.55 14.33 -21.66
N ARG A 154 -7.39 14.91 -22.85
CA ARG A 154 -6.06 15.25 -23.38
C ARG A 154 -5.41 16.35 -22.56
N ALA A 155 -6.16 17.36 -22.13
CA ALA A 155 -5.68 18.42 -21.25
C ALA A 155 -5.25 17.87 -19.87
N LEU A 156 -6.00 16.93 -19.29
CA LEU A 156 -5.60 16.18 -18.09
C LEU A 156 -4.25 15.48 -18.31
N CYS A 157 -4.08 14.73 -19.41
CA CYS A 157 -2.82 14.06 -19.73
C CYS A 157 -1.65 15.04 -19.88
N THR A 158 -1.89 16.27 -20.36
CA THR A 158 -0.87 17.32 -20.47
C THR A 158 -0.40 17.83 -19.11
N ILE A 159 -1.31 18.02 -18.14
CA ILE A 159 -0.96 18.54 -16.81
C ILE A 159 -0.54 17.44 -15.83
N LEU A 160 -0.86 16.17 -16.10
CA LEU A 160 -0.57 15.04 -15.20
C LEU A 160 0.92 14.92 -14.84
N PRO A 161 1.90 15.14 -15.74
CA PRO A 161 3.32 15.14 -15.39
C PRO A 161 3.68 16.21 -14.35
N MET A 162 2.99 17.35 -14.33
CA MET A 162 3.20 18.40 -13.32
C MET A 162 2.64 17.99 -11.95
N ALA A 163 1.63 17.12 -11.94
CA ALA A 163 1.09 16.50 -10.72
C ALA A 163 1.87 15.25 -10.29
N ALA A 164 2.98 14.89 -10.97
CA ALA A 164 3.77 13.70 -10.68
C ALA A 164 4.22 13.60 -9.21
N PRO A 165 4.64 14.68 -8.52
CA PRO A 165 4.99 14.59 -7.09
C PRO A 165 3.81 14.12 -6.23
N GLY A 166 2.60 14.59 -6.52
CA GLY A 166 1.38 14.15 -5.86
C GLY A 166 1.03 12.70 -6.16
N LEU A 167 1.20 12.29 -7.43
CA LEU A 167 0.96 10.92 -7.86
C LEU A 167 1.90 9.93 -7.16
N ILE A 168 3.17 10.28 -7.02
CA ILE A 168 4.15 9.44 -6.32
C ILE A 168 3.83 9.38 -4.83
N ALA A 169 3.41 10.49 -4.22
CA ALA A 169 2.99 10.50 -2.82
C ALA A 169 1.77 9.58 -2.59
N VAL A 170 0.78 9.62 -3.48
CA VAL A 170 -0.36 8.67 -3.47
C VAL A 170 0.13 7.23 -3.61
N ALA A 171 0.98 6.96 -4.59
CA ALA A 171 1.50 5.63 -4.85
C ALA A 171 2.22 5.04 -3.62
N LEU A 172 3.12 5.81 -3.03
CA LEU A 172 3.87 5.42 -1.84
C LEU A 172 2.96 5.22 -0.64
N LEU A 173 2.07 6.18 -0.37
CA LEU A 173 1.16 6.09 0.77
C LEU A 173 0.27 4.86 0.64
N THR A 174 -0.37 4.66 -0.50
CA THR A 174 -1.25 3.51 -0.71
C THR A 174 -0.50 2.18 -0.66
N PHE A 175 0.67 2.10 -1.30
CA PHE A 175 1.47 0.87 -1.29
C PHE A 175 1.90 0.50 0.13
N LEU A 176 2.50 1.45 0.86
CA LEU A 176 3.02 1.20 2.22
C LEU A 176 1.89 0.83 3.17
N ASN A 177 0.76 1.55 3.14
CA ASN A 177 -0.38 1.25 4.00
C ASN A 177 -1.02 -0.11 3.67
N SER A 178 -1.12 -0.46 2.38
CA SER A 178 -1.67 -1.76 1.96
C SER A 178 -0.72 -2.92 2.34
N TRP A 179 0.59 -2.72 2.16
CA TRP A 179 1.64 -3.69 2.51
C TRP A 179 1.68 -3.99 4.01
N SER A 180 1.60 -2.96 4.85
CA SER A 180 1.66 -3.12 6.30
C SER A 180 0.32 -3.50 6.94
N GLN A 181 -0.75 -3.63 6.16
CA GLN A 181 -2.07 -3.83 6.73
C GLN A 181 -2.20 -5.23 7.35
N PHE A 182 -2.77 -5.25 8.55
CA PHE A 182 -2.95 -6.46 9.37
C PHE A 182 -4.43 -6.71 9.68
N ALA A 183 -5.17 -5.68 10.13
CA ALA A 183 -6.51 -5.88 10.68
C ALA A 183 -7.51 -6.43 9.65
N ILE A 184 -7.50 -5.87 8.44
CA ILE A 184 -8.37 -6.31 7.35
C ILE A 184 -8.06 -7.75 6.91
N PRO A 185 -6.84 -8.11 6.48
CA PRO A 185 -6.58 -9.47 6.00
C PRO A 185 -6.78 -10.53 7.08
N LEU A 186 -6.64 -10.19 8.36
CA LEU A 186 -6.96 -11.10 9.47
C LEU A 186 -8.40 -11.63 9.42
N VAL A 187 -9.35 -10.79 8.97
CA VAL A 187 -10.77 -11.15 8.88
C VAL A 187 -11.14 -11.68 7.49
N PHE A 188 -10.52 -11.14 6.43
CA PHE A 188 -10.97 -11.36 5.05
C PHE A 188 -10.10 -12.34 4.25
N ALA A 189 -8.91 -12.70 4.72
CA ALA A 189 -7.97 -13.59 4.03
C ALA A 189 -7.36 -14.65 4.96
N PRO A 190 -8.19 -15.57 5.51
CA PRO A 190 -7.73 -16.57 6.47
C PRO A 190 -6.80 -17.65 5.87
N THR A 191 -6.86 -17.90 4.56
CA THR A 191 -6.22 -19.08 3.95
C THR A 191 -5.45 -18.74 2.67
N ASN A 192 -6.13 -18.59 1.54
CA ASN A 192 -5.54 -18.51 0.20
C ASN A 192 -4.97 -17.13 -0.11
N ALA A 193 -5.68 -16.07 0.27
CA ALA A 193 -5.27 -14.68 0.01
C ALA A 193 -4.40 -14.10 1.13
N LYS A 194 -3.91 -14.95 2.04
CA LYS A 194 -3.19 -14.57 3.26
C LYS A 194 -1.91 -13.79 2.93
N PRO A 195 -1.73 -12.54 3.43
CA PRO A 195 -0.49 -11.79 3.27
C PRO A 195 0.53 -12.14 4.35
N LEU A 196 1.77 -11.66 4.16
CA LEU A 196 2.90 -11.88 5.06
C LEU A 196 2.64 -11.36 6.47
N THR A 197 1.96 -10.23 6.60
CA THR A 197 1.61 -9.63 7.90
C THR A 197 0.81 -10.58 8.78
N ILE A 198 -0.01 -11.45 8.18
CA ILE A 198 -0.75 -12.50 8.90
C ILE A 198 0.14 -13.73 9.12
N LEU A 199 0.82 -14.23 8.09
CA LEU A 199 1.66 -15.43 8.18
C LEU A 199 2.73 -15.31 9.28
N ILE A 200 3.39 -14.14 9.40
CA ILE A 200 4.45 -13.92 10.40
C ILE A 200 3.92 -14.08 11.83
N THR A 201 2.66 -13.72 12.08
CA THR A 201 2.05 -13.89 13.41
C THR A 201 1.80 -15.35 13.76
N GLU A 202 1.67 -16.24 12.77
CA GLU A 202 1.51 -17.68 12.99
C GLU A 202 2.80 -18.36 13.48
N PHE A 203 3.95 -17.69 13.35
CA PHE A 203 5.22 -18.15 13.95
C PHE A 203 5.24 -17.99 15.49
N GLN A 204 4.26 -17.29 16.05
CA GLN A 204 3.96 -17.26 17.47
C GLN A 204 3.00 -18.42 17.77
N GLY A 205 3.54 -19.62 17.93
CA GLY A 205 2.74 -20.80 18.30
C GLY A 205 2.11 -20.66 19.69
N LYS A 206 1.13 -21.52 20.01
CA LYS A 206 0.41 -21.49 21.30
C LYS A 206 1.30 -21.71 22.54
N SER A 207 2.45 -22.36 22.39
CA SER A 207 3.34 -22.72 23.52
C SER A 207 4.77 -22.16 23.39
N PHE A 208 5.23 -21.80 22.20
CA PHE A 208 6.59 -21.29 21.96
C PHE A 208 6.60 -20.26 20.83
N ILE A 209 7.35 -19.17 21.03
CA ILE A 209 7.59 -18.14 20.02
C ILE A 209 8.94 -18.43 19.35
N ASN A 210 8.93 -18.65 18.03
CA ASN A 210 10.16 -18.76 17.27
C ASN A 210 10.69 -17.37 16.89
N TYR A 211 11.38 -16.71 17.82
CA TYR A 211 11.98 -15.39 17.59
C TYR A 211 12.97 -15.38 16.42
N GLY A 212 13.68 -16.49 16.16
CA GLY A 212 14.64 -16.60 15.05
C GLY A 212 13.95 -16.53 13.70
N LEU A 213 12.90 -17.32 13.51
CA LEU A 213 12.13 -17.34 12.27
C LEU A 213 11.33 -16.03 12.07
N MET A 214 10.75 -15.48 13.14
CA MET A 214 9.97 -14.24 13.07
C MET A 214 10.84 -13.03 12.70
N THR A 215 12.06 -12.94 13.25
CA THR A 215 13.00 -11.86 12.91
C THR A 215 13.56 -12.01 11.49
N ALA A 216 13.90 -13.24 11.07
CA ALA A 216 14.33 -13.51 9.70
C ALA A 216 13.24 -13.13 8.68
N ALA A 217 11.99 -13.52 8.94
CA ALA A 217 10.84 -13.16 8.11
C ALA A 217 10.64 -11.64 8.05
N GLY A 218 10.68 -10.95 9.19
CA GLY A 218 10.54 -9.50 9.24
C GLY A 218 11.60 -8.75 8.42
N ILE A 219 12.86 -9.20 8.45
CA ILE A 219 13.94 -8.63 7.64
C ILE A 219 13.65 -8.80 6.14
N VAL A 220 13.23 -10.00 5.72
CA VAL A 220 12.89 -10.27 4.31
C VAL A 220 11.66 -9.46 3.87
N THR A 221 10.65 -9.30 4.72
CA THR A 221 9.42 -8.54 4.44
C THR A 221 9.66 -7.04 4.26
N ILE A 222 10.73 -6.49 4.81
CA ILE A 222 11.08 -5.07 4.65
C ILE A 222 11.75 -4.78 3.29
N ILE A 223 12.27 -5.79 2.59
CA ILE A 223 12.99 -5.59 1.33
C ILE A 223 12.08 -4.96 0.24
N PRO A 224 10.88 -5.50 -0.07
CA PRO A 224 10.03 -4.92 -1.11
C PRO A 224 9.62 -3.46 -0.90
N PRO A 225 9.15 -3.03 0.30
CA PRO A 225 8.81 -1.62 0.51
C PRO A 225 10.03 -0.70 0.42
N ILE A 226 11.22 -1.12 0.87
CA ILE A 226 12.45 -0.33 0.67
C ILE A 226 12.73 -0.12 -0.82
N LEU A 227 12.67 -1.19 -1.63
CA LEU A 227 12.92 -1.10 -3.05
C LEU A 227 11.93 -0.16 -3.76
N ILE A 228 10.65 -0.27 -3.43
CA ILE A 228 9.60 0.62 -3.96
C ILE A 228 9.88 2.08 -3.57
N VAL A 229 10.21 2.33 -2.30
CA VAL A 229 10.50 3.68 -1.80
C VAL A 229 11.72 4.27 -2.50
N LEU A 230 12.83 3.53 -2.61
CA LEU A 230 14.02 3.97 -3.32
C LEU A 230 13.74 4.24 -4.81
N PHE A 231 12.97 3.36 -5.44
CA PHE A 231 12.59 3.51 -6.84
C PHE A 231 11.70 4.73 -7.08
N LEU A 232 10.72 4.99 -6.22
CA LEU A 232 9.78 6.11 -6.38
C LEU A 232 10.37 7.45 -5.91
N ASN A 233 11.19 7.47 -4.85
CA ASN A 233 11.84 8.70 -4.37
C ASN A 233 12.77 9.33 -5.41
N ARG A 234 13.42 8.53 -6.27
CA ARG A 234 14.25 9.07 -7.35
C ARG A 234 13.46 9.97 -8.30
N TYR A 235 12.17 9.65 -8.52
CA TYR A 235 11.28 10.41 -9.38
C TYR A 235 10.75 11.67 -8.69
N LEU A 236 10.53 11.62 -7.37
CA LEU A 236 10.20 12.80 -6.57
C LEU A 236 11.31 13.85 -6.66
N ILE A 237 12.57 13.45 -6.45
CA ILE A 237 13.73 14.34 -6.50
C ILE A 237 13.92 14.91 -7.91
N SER A 238 13.85 14.06 -8.94
CA SER A 238 14.02 14.49 -10.34
C SER A 238 12.94 15.49 -10.79
N GLY A 239 11.68 15.28 -10.36
CA GLY A 239 10.56 16.18 -10.67
C GLY A 239 10.68 17.56 -10.01
N LEU A 240 11.16 17.61 -8.76
CA LEU A 240 11.45 18.86 -8.06
C LEU A 240 12.60 19.63 -8.71
N THR A 241 13.66 18.94 -9.14
CA THR A 241 14.82 19.60 -9.78
C THR A 241 14.50 20.13 -11.17
N ALA A 242 13.66 19.47 -11.96
CA ALA A 242 13.32 19.90 -13.32
C ALA A 242 12.51 21.21 -13.36
N GLY A 243 11.72 21.50 -12.33
CA GLY A 243 10.98 22.76 -12.19
C GLY A 243 11.84 23.95 -11.73
N SER A 244 13.01 23.71 -11.12
CA SER A 244 13.85 24.76 -10.54
C SER A 244 14.86 25.37 -11.51
N VAL A 245 15.05 24.81 -12.71
CA VAL A 245 16.06 25.26 -13.70
C VAL A 245 15.47 26.09 -14.85
N LYS A 246 14.18 26.45 -14.78
CA LYS A 246 13.49 27.28 -15.79
C LYS A 246 13.04 28.65 -15.25
N GLY A 247 13.62 29.08 -14.13
CA GLY A 247 13.47 30.44 -13.59
C GLY A 247 14.67 31.30 -13.95
#